data_AF-A0A7C5KUK8-F1
#
_entry.id   AF-A0A7C5KUK8-F1
#
_cell.length_a   1.000
_cell.length_b   1.000
_cell.length_c   1.000
_cell.angle_alpha   90.00
_cell.angle_beta   90.00
_cell.angle_gamma   90.00
#
_symmetry.space_group_name_H-M   'P 1'
#
loop_
_entity.id
_entity.type
_entity.pdbx_description
1 polymer ?
#
loop_
_entity_poly.entity_id
_entity_poly.type
_entity_poly.pdbx_seq_one_letter_code
_entity_poly.pdbx_strand_id
1 'polypeptide(L)' 'MPMWMKIVWAVGLVLMILYLWPTARHLIRHGPKGSRADWQAALLPILLVVVFVVLLILSVRG' A
#
# COMPACT_ATOMS: atom_id res chain seq x y z
N MET A 1 -14.14 13.67 -23.39
CA MET A 1 -13.94 12.30 -23.91
C MET A 1 -15.25 11.74 -24.43
N PRO A 2 -15.37 11.44 -25.73
CA PRO A 2 -16.57 10.86 -26.33
C PRO A 2 -16.87 9.47 -25.74
N MET A 3 -18.13 9.05 -25.79
CA MET A 3 -18.61 7.84 -25.09
C MET A 3 -17.86 6.57 -25.53
N TRP A 4 -17.61 6.42 -26.83
CA TRP A 4 -16.86 5.29 -27.39
C TRP A 4 -15.45 5.19 -26.79
N MET A 5 -14.79 6.32 -26.55
CA MET A 5 -13.44 6.35 -26.00
C MET A 5 -13.42 5.88 -24.55
N LYS A 6 -14.44 6.24 -23.76
CA LYS A 6 -14.60 5.74 -22.38
C LYS A 6 -14.79 4.22 -22.36
N ILE A 7 -15.53 3.67 -23.32
CA ILE A 7 -15.76 2.22 -23.44
C ILE A 7 -14.45 1.50 -23.78
N VAL A 8 -13.67 2.02 -24.73
CA VAL A 8 -12.35 1.46 -25.08
C VAL A 8 -11.42 1.44 -23.88
N TRP A 9 -11.34 2.53 -23.12
CA TRP A 9 -10.54 2.58 -21.89
C TRP A 9 -11.04 1.61 -20.82
N ALA A 10 -12.36 1.51 -20.62
CA ALA A 10 -12.93 0.57 -19.66
C ALA A 10 -12.58 -0.89 -20.02
N VAL A 11 -12.73 -1.27 -21.29
CA VAL A 11 -12.35 -2.60 -21.78
C VAL A 11 -10.85 -2.82 -21.63
N GLY A 12 -10.02 -1.83 -21.99
CA GLY A 12 -8.57 -1.90 -21.83
C GLY A 12 -8.13 -2.14 -20.38
N LEU A 13 -8.75 -1.44 -19.43
CA LEU A 13 -8.48 -1.63 -18.00
C LEU A 13 -8.93 -3.00 -17.51
N VAL A 14 -10.08 -3.49 -17.94
CA VAL A 14 -10.55 -4.85 -17.60
C VAL A 14 -9.58 -5.90 -18.13
N LEU A 15 -9.17 -5.79 -19.40
CA LEU A 15 -8.19 -6.70 -20.00
C LEU A 15 -6.84 -6.64 -19.30
N MET A 16 -6.38 -5.45 -18.92
CA MET A 16 -5.15 -5.27 -18.15
C MET A 16 -5.24 -5.98 -16.79
N ILE A 17 -6.35 -5.82 -16.07
CA ILE A 17 -6.56 -6.51 -14.79
C ILE A 17 -6.54 -8.02 -15.02
N LEU A 18 -7.28 -8.54 -16.00
CA LEU A 18 -7.30 -9.97 -16.30
C LEU A 18 -5.90 -10.52 -16.64
N TYR A 19 -5.10 -9.75 -17.37
CA TYR A 19 -3.73 -10.10 -17.73
C TYR A 19 -2.78 -10.10 -16.53
N LEU A 20 -2.89 -9.11 -15.63
CA LEU A 20 -2.04 -9.00 -14.44
C LEU A 20 -2.47 -9.92 -13.30
N TRP A 21 -3.75 -10.30 -13.27
CA TRP A 21 -4.36 -11.12 -12.23
C TRP A 21 -3.63 -12.44 -11.91
N PRO A 22 -3.16 -13.27 -12.89
CA PRO A 22 -2.41 -14.48 -12.57
C PRO A 22 -1.12 -14.18 -11.81
N THR A 23 -0.32 -13.21 -12.27
CA THR A 23 0.94 -12.82 -11.64
C THR A 23 0.69 -12.22 -10.26
N ALA A 24 -0.30 -11.33 -10.13
CA ALA A 24 -0.70 -10.77 -8.85
C ALA A 24 -1.11 -11.87 -7.86
N ARG A 25 -1.93 -12.85 -8.28
CA ARG A 25 -2.30 -13.99 -7.42
C ARG A 25 -1.09 -14.85 -7.05
N HIS A 26 -0.15 -15.05 -7.96
CA HIS A 26 1.09 -15.78 -7.66
C HIS A 26 1.92 -15.07 -6.60
N LEU A 27 2.12 -13.75 -6.75
CA LEU A 27 2.85 -12.91 -5.79
C LEU A 27 2.15 -12.82 -4.44
N ILE A 28 0.83 -12.74 -4.39
CA ILE A 28 0.08 -12.71 -3.12
C ILE A 28 0.20 -14.06 -2.38
N ARG A 29 0.18 -15.18 -3.12
CA ARG A 29 0.25 -16.53 -2.52
C ARG A 29 1.66 -16.95 -2.10
N HIS A 30 2.66 -16.58 -2.90
CA HIS A 30 4.06 -17.03 -2.74
C HIS A 30 5.02 -15.92 -2.30
N GLY A 31 4.55 -14.67 -2.25
CA GLY A 31 5.35 -13.55 -1.78
C GLY A 31 5.71 -13.69 -0.30
N PRO A 32 6.78 -13.02 0.13
CA PRO A 32 7.22 -13.04 1.53
C PRO A 32 6.08 -12.54 2.42
N LYS A 33 5.52 -13.45 3.22
CA LYS A 33 4.55 -13.08 4.25
C LYS A 33 5.31 -12.41 5.37
N GLY A 34 4.88 -11.21 5.77
CA GLY A 34 5.48 -10.50 6.90
C GLY A 34 5.56 -11.43 8.12
N SER A 35 6.79 -11.73 8.53
CA SER A 35 7.09 -12.55 9.70
C SER A 35 6.88 -11.73 10.98
N ARG A 36 6.83 -12.41 12.13
CA ARG A 36 6.82 -11.70 13.43
C ARG A 36 8.02 -10.76 13.60
N ALA A 37 9.17 -11.11 13.01
CA ALA A 37 10.36 -10.26 13.04
C ALA A 37 10.16 -8.97 12.22
N ASP A 38 9.46 -9.03 11.08
CA ASP A 38 9.16 -7.83 10.28
C ASP A 38 8.24 -6.87 11.03
N TRP A 39 7.25 -7.41 11.77
CA TRP A 39 6.39 -6.61 12.63
C TRP A 39 7.12 -6.01 13.83
N GLN A 40 8.10 -6.72 14.41
CA GLN A 40 8.97 -6.17 15.44
C GLN A 40 9.89 -5.08 14.88
N ALA A 41 10.44 -5.27 13.67
CA ALA A 41 11.25 -4.27 13.00
C ALA A 41 10.44 -3.00 12.66
N ALA A 42 9.16 -3.15 12.29
CA ALA A 42 8.25 -2.03 12.05
C ALA A 42 7.87 -1.26 13.32
N LEU A 43 7.97 -1.88 14.50
CA LEU A 43 7.62 -1.24 15.77
C LEU A 43 8.54 -0.06 16.08
N LEU A 44 9.85 -0.19 15.83
CA LEU A 44 10.84 0.85 16.11
C LEU A 44 10.53 2.19 15.38
N PRO A 45 10.36 2.23 14.04
CA PRO A 45 10.03 3.47 13.35
C PRO A 45 8.66 4.02 13.75
N ILE A 46 7.66 3.17 14.00
CA ILE A 46 6.34 3.62 14.47
C ILE A 46 6.47 4.33 15.82
N LEU A 47 7.19 3.71 16.77
CA LEU A 47 7.38 4.28 18.10
C LEU A 47 8.15 5.61 18.03
N LEU A 48 9.13 5.69 17.14
CA LEU A 48 9.91 6.92 16.91
C LEU A 48 9.02 8.06 16.39
N VAL A 49 8.12 7.77 15.43
CA VAL A 49 7.13 8.76 14.94
C VAL A 49 6.19 9.20 16.06
N VAL A 50 5.67 8.27 16.87
CA VAL A 50 4.79 8.60 18.01
C VAL A 50 5.52 9.50 19.00
N VAL A 51 6.75 9.16 19.39
CA VAL A 51 7.57 9.96 20.31
C VAL A 51 7.82 11.35 19.73
N PHE A 52 8.18 11.44 18.45
CA PHE A 52 8.40 12.71 17.76
C PHE A 52 7.15 13.60 17.80
N VAL A 53 5.97 13.05 17.49
CA VAL A 53 4.70 13.80 17.55
C VAL A 53 4.39 14.27 18.98
N VAL A 54 4.61 13.43 19.99
CA VAL A 54 4.42 13.83 21.40
C VAL A 54 5.36 14.96 21.79
N LEU A 55 6.64 14.91 21.38
CA LEU A 55 7.59 15.99 21.65
C LEU A 55 7.17 17.30 20.98
N LEU A 56 6.68 17.26 19.74
CA LEU A 56 6.14 18.44 19.06
C LEU A 56 4.95 19.03 19.82
N ILE A 57 4.03 18.18 20.28
CA ILE A 57 2.89 18.61 21.09
C ILE A 57 3.35 19.30 22.37
N LEU A 58 4.33 18.73 23.08
CA LEU A 58 4.87 19.33 24.29
C LEU A 58 5.61 20.66 24.01
N SER A 59 6.33 20.74 22.89
CA SER A 59 7.06 21.95 22.48
C SER A 59 6.17 23.14 22.14
N VAL A 60 4.91 22.90 21.75
CA VAL A 60 3.94 23.95 21.38
C VAL A 60 2.96 24.24 22.53
N ARG A 61 2.84 23.34 23.51
CA ARG A 61 1.98 23.51 24.70
C ARG A 61 2.63 24.32 25.83
N GLY A 62 3.85 24.82 25.62
CA GLY A 62 4.55 25.74 26.53
C GLY A 62 4.09 27.18 26.36
#